data_AF-C7NT11-F1
#
_entry.id   AF-C7NT11-F1
#
_cell.length_a   1.000
_cell.length_b   1.000
_cell.length_c   1.000
_cell.angle_alpha   90.00
_cell.angle_beta   90.00
_cell.angle_gamma   90.00
#
_symmetry.space_group_name_H-M   'P 1'
#
loop_
_entity.id
_entity.type
_entity.pdbx_description
1 polymer ?
#
loop_
_entity_poly.entity_id
_entity_poly.type
_entity_poly.pdbx_seq_one_letter_code
_entity_poly.pdbx_strand_id
1 'polypeptide(L)'
;MTQGEICQLLSELSGSATQEKIAELAQEKYPDRTLAAYVGEFLHIMKEKGLVEIVNGYWKITDMDSVPKIEHRIDELDAVISEETLRNDCGITISNLVGSLRLERELDLGALNSDLENTDYHPETYPSMIYRPDIDSSMSVLTPSSGRLAIVGAKNKEELLKGVDDFLGKLAMLGIDVDKNTNDLLVQNIVGDFDIGREIDLSALSIALGLENIEYEPEQFPGIIYRGGGNSTVLLFNSGKCVITGSKSYLELVQARDDIIRILSKHGLETDLEEYNVISSEENGSDSSKE
;
A
#
# COMPACT_ATOMS: atom_id res chain seq x y z
N MET A 1 -8.64 -4.35 -3.95
CA MET A 1 -9.35 -5.17 -2.96
C MET A 1 -8.69 -4.97 -1.60
N THR A 2 -9.42 -5.13 -0.52
CA THR A 2 -8.84 -5.34 0.81
C THR A 2 -9.05 -6.78 1.24
N GLN A 3 -8.22 -7.27 2.16
CA GLN A 3 -8.43 -8.59 2.77
C GLN A 3 -9.81 -8.67 3.47
N GLY A 4 -10.32 -7.56 4.00
CA GLY A 4 -11.68 -7.46 4.54
C GLY A 4 -12.77 -7.65 3.49
N GLU A 5 -12.58 -7.13 2.27
CA GLU A 5 -13.50 -7.35 1.15
C GLU A 5 -13.53 -8.83 0.75
N ILE A 6 -12.40 -9.54 0.79
CA ILE A 6 -12.37 -11.01 0.54
C ILE A 6 -13.08 -11.78 1.63
N CYS A 7 -12.81 -11.45 2.90
CA CYS A 7 -13.53 -12.07 4.01
C CYS A 7 -15.05 -11.88 3.86
N GLN A 8 -15.49 -10.70 3.41
CA GLN A 8 -16.90 -10.43 3.16
C GLN A 8 -17.46 -11.29 2.01
N LEU A 9 -16.75 -11.37 0.87
CA LEU A 9 -17.14 -12.21 -0.26
C LEU A 9 -17.22 -13.70 0.13
N LEU A 10 -16.21 -14.19 0.85
CA LEU A 10 -16.20 -15.56 1.38
C LEU A 10 -17.34 -15.80 2.36
N SER A 11 -17.64 -14.84 3.24
CA SER A 11 -18.76 -14.93 4.20
C SER A 11 -20.11 -15.05 3.48
N GLU A 12 -20.31 -14.30 2.40
CA GLU A 12 -21.50 -14.40 1.54
C GLU A 12 -21.58 -15.76 0.81
N LEU A 13 -20.43 -16.37 0.53
CA LEU A 13 -20.29 -17.72 -0.01
C LEU A 13 -20.23 -18.80 1.09
N SER A 14 -20.89 -18.57 2.23
CA SER A 14 -20.95 -19.53 3.36
C SER A 14 -19.59 -19.87 4.00
N GLY A 15 -18.61 -18.98 3.88
CA GLY A 15 -17.28 -19.08 4.48
C GLY A 15 -16.30 -19.97 3.71
N SER A 16 -16.68 -20.55 2.56
CA SER A 16 -15.83 -21.46 1.78
C SER A 16 -16.21 -21.49 0.30
N ALA A 17 -15.27 -21.19 -0.61
CA ALA A 17 -15.54 -21.14 -2.05
C ALA A 17 -14.28 -21.44 -2.91
N THR A 18 -14.48 -21.77 -4.19
CA THR A 18 -13.38 -21.81 -5.17
C THR A 18 -12.94 -20.39 -5.52
N GLN A 19 -11.70 -20.20 -5.96
CA GLN A 19 -11.20 -18.90 -6.42
C GLN A 19 -12.08 -18.32 -7.53
N GLU A 20 -12.48 -19.15 -8.50
CA GLU A 20 -13.39 -18.78 -9.58
C GLU A 20 -14.71 -18.21 -9.05
N LYS A 21 -15.31 -18.87 -8.05
CA LYS A 21 -16.59 -18.43 -7.48
C LYS A 21 -16.46 -17.10 -6.72
N ILE A 22 -15.32 -16.89 -6.05
CA ILE A 22 -15.02 -15.64 -5.36
C ILE A 22 -14.82 -14.51 -6.38
N ALA A 23 -14.10 -14.77 -7.47
CA ALA A 23 -13.89 -13.84 -8.56
C ALA A 23 -15.21 -13.47 -9.28
N GLU A 24 -16.07 -14.46 -9.55
CA GLU A 24 -17.41 -14.23 -10.11
C GLU A 24 -18.25 -13.30 -9.22
N LEU A 25 -18.30 -13.57 -7.91
CA LEU A 25 -19.06 -12.74 -6.97
C LEU A 25 -18.45 -11.33 -6.86
N ALA A 26 -17.12 -11.22 -6.88
CA ALA A 26 -16.44 -9.93 -6.88
C ALA A 26 -16.81 -9.11 -8.12
N GLN A 27 -16.84 -9.72 -9.30
CA GLN A 27 -17.22 -9.05 -10.56
C GLN A 27 -18.70 -8.65 -10.57
N GLU A 28 -19.60 -9.48 -10.03
CA GLU A 28 -21.02 -9.18 -9.93
C GLU A 28 -21.29 -7.99 -9.00
N LYS A 29 -20.63 -7.98 -7.83
CA LYS A 29 -20.84 -6.98 -6.78
C LYS A 29 -20.12 -5.66 -7.05
N TYR A 30 -18.99 -5.71 -7.75
CA TYR A 30 -18.13 -4.57 -8.01
C TYR A 30 -17.74 -4.49 -9.50
N PRO A 31 -18.72 -4.29 -10.40
CA PRO A 31 -18.49 -4.40 -11.85
C PRO A 31 -17.48 -3.37 -12.39
N ASP A 32 -17.36 -2.23 -11.72
CA ASP A 32 -16.49 -1.12 -12.13
C ASP A 32 -15.08 -1.20 -11.50
N ARG A 33 -14.76 -2.31 -10.83
CA ARG A 33 -13.44 -2.55 -10.24
C ARG A 33 -12.81 -3.81 -10.80
N THR A 34 -11.49 -3.86 -10.76
CA THR A 34 -10.62 -4.95 -11.26
C THR A 34 -10.47 -6.09 -10.27
N LEU A 35 -11.12 -5.98 -9.11
CA LEU A 35 -11.17 -6.94 -8.01
C LEU A 35 -11.07 -8.41 -8.40
N ALA A 36 -11.90 -8.87 -9.35
CA ALA A 36 -11.95 -10.26 -9.77
C ALA A 36 -10.60 -10.79 -10.29
N ALA A 37 -9.84 -9.96 -11.01
CA ALA A 37 -8.52 -10.32 -11.57
C ALA A 37 -7.46 -10.54 -10.49
N TYR A 38 -7.67 -9.96 -9.29
CA TYR A 38 -6.71 -9.95 -8.21
C TYR A 38 -7.06 -10.88 -7.04
N VAL A 39 -8.18 -11.60 -7.12
CA VAL A 39 -8.65 -12.49 -6.03
C VAL A 39 -7.59 -13.54 -5.65
N GLY A 40 -6.93 -14.15 -6.63
CA GLY A 40 -5.92 -15.18 -6.40
C GLY A 40 -4.78 -14.68 -5.51
N GLU A 41 -4.16 -13.57 -5.88
CA GLU A 41 -3.03 -12.97 -5.16
C GLU A 41 -3.37 -12.67 -3.70
N PHE A 42 -4.51 -12.05 -3.47
CA PHE A 42 -4.91 -11.75 -2.11
C PHE A 42 -5.24 -12.99 -1.30
N LEU A 43 -5.83 -14.03 -1.91
CA LEU A 43 -6.07 -15.30 -1.22
C LEU A 43 -4.74 -15.96 -0.82
N HIS A 44 -3.73 -15.91 -1.69
CA HIS A 44 -2.38 -16.37 -1.38
C HIS A 44 -1.77 -15.60 -0.20
N ILE A 45 -1.79 -14.27 -0.23
CA ILE A 45 -1.33 -13.42 0.89
C ILE A 45 -2.09 -13.75 2.18
N MET A 46 -3.42 -13.91 2.10
CA MET A 46 -4.24 -14.22 3.27
C MET A 46 -3.94 -15.60 3.84
N LYS A 47 -3.58 -16.59 3.01
CA LYS A 47 -3.18 -17.92 3.47
C LYS A 47 -1.84 -17.90 4.19
N GLU A 48 -0.87 -17.13 3.72
CA GLU A 48 0.41 -16.95 4.42
C GLU A 48 0.21 -16.33 5.80
N LYS A 49 -0.76 -15.41 5.92
CA LYS A 49 -1.20 -14.84 7.20
C LYS A 49 -2.08 -15.78 8.05
N GLY A 50 -2.40 -16.97 7.54
CA GLY A 50 -3.26 -17.94 8.21
C GLY A 50 -4.71 -17.49 8.36
N LEU A 51 -5.18 -16.51 7.56
CA LEU A 51 -6.56 -16.01 7.57
C LEU A 51 -7.50 -16.89 6.72
N VAL A 52 -6.94 -17.60 5.74
CA VAL A 52 -7.64 -18.59 4.95
C VAL A 52 -6.81 -19.86 4.80
N GLU A 53 -7.48 -20.97 4.61
CA GLU A 53 -6.89 -22.28 4.33
C GLU A 53 -7.47 -22.87 3.04
N ILE A 54 -6.73 -23.77 2.40
CA ILE A 54 -7.23 -24.53 1.24
C ILE A 54 -7.64 -25.92 1.71
N VAL A 55 -8.94 -26.23 1.59
CA VAL A 55 -9.52 -27.53 1.95
C VAL A 55 -10.23 -28.10 0.73
N ASN A 56 -9.74 -29.22 0.19
CA ASN A 56 -10.30 -29.88 -0.99
C ASN A 56 -10.46 -28.96 -2.22
N GLY A 57 -9.54 -28.01 -2.43
CA GLY A 57 -9.60 -27.04 -3.52
C GLY A 57 -10.50 -25.81 -3.26
N TYR A 58 -11.04 -25.68 -2.05
CA TYR A 58 -11.82 -24.51 -1.63
C TYR A 58 -11.00 -23.66 -0.65
N TRP A 59 -11.07 -22.35 -0.84
CA TRP A 59 -10.56 -21.36 0.10
C TRP A 59 -11.58 -21.14 1.20
N LYS A 60 -11.15 -21.26 2.45
CA LYS A 60 -12.01 -21.21 3.63
C LYS A 60 -11.42 -20.29 4.69
N ILE A 61 -12.24 -19.48 5.33
CA ILE A 61 -11.81 -18.62 6.45
C ILE A 61 -11.46 -19.48 7.66
N THR A 62 -10.30 -19.24 8.27
CA THR A 62 -9.80 -20.01 9.42
C THR A 62 -10.41 -19.56 10.76
N ASP A 63 -10.72 -18.27 10.91
CA ASP A 63 -11.43 -17.70 12.07
C ASP A 63 -12.35 -16.54 11.63
N MET A 64 -13.66 -16.67 11.90
CA MET A 64 -14.68 -15.67 11.57
C MET A 64 -14.85 -14.62 12.68
N ASP A 65 -14.45 -14.93 13.92
CA ASP A 65 -14.76 -14.12 15.11
C ASP A 65 -13.65 -13.11 15.43
N SER A 66 -12.49 -13.21 14.77
CA SER A 66 -11.42 -12.23 14.87
C SER A 66 -10.80 -11.97 13.50
N VAL A 67 -11.34 -11.01 12.73
CA VAL A 67 -10.52 -10.38 11.69
C VAL A 67 -9.55 -9.46 12.46
N PRO A 68 -8.28 -9.86 12.68
CA PRO A 68 -7.38 -9.04 13.45
C PRO A 68 -7.21 -7.70 12.72
N LYS A 69 -6.75 -6.66 13.41
CA LYS A 69 -6.27 -5.46 12.72
C LYS A 69 -5.06 -5.90 11.89
N ILE A 70 -5.27 -6.05 10.59
CA ILE A 70 -4.28 -6.65 9.69
C ILE A 70 -3.13 -5.67 9.55
N GLU A 71 -1.98 -6.07 10.07
CA GLU A 71 -0.74 -5.36 9.91
C GLU A 71 -0.12 -5.73 8.56
N HIS A 72 0.43 -4.73 7.87
CA HIS A 72 1.11 -4.90 6.59
C HIS A 72 2.60 -4.79 6.86
N ARG A 73 3.31 -5.91 6.85
CA ARG A 73 4.74 -5.91 7.11
C ARG A 73 5.52 -5.43 5.89
N ILE A 74 6.74 -4.93 6.11
CA ILE A 74 7.57 -4.37 5.03
C ILE A 74 8.02 -5.41 3.99
N ASP A 75 8.11 -6.69 4.37
CA ASP A 75 8.40 -7.82 3.49
C ASP A 75 7.23 -8.17 2.57
N GLU A 76 6.01 -7.79 2.92
CA GLU A 76 4.82 -7.98 2.09
C GLU A 76 4.64 -6.88 1.02
N LEU A 77 5.38 -5.77 1.16
CA LEU A 77 5.23 -4.58 0.31
C LEU A 77 5.34 -4.90 -1.20
N ASP A 78 6.31 -5.74 -1.53
CA ASP A 78 6.76 -6.14 -2.87
C ASP A 78 6.62 -7.66 -3.11
N ALA A 79 5.83 -8.37 -2.28
CA ALA A 79 5.70 -9.82 -2.34
C ALA A 79 5.10 -10.35 -3.65
N VAL A 80 4.22 -9.56 -4.28
CA VAL A 80 3.55 -9.93 -5.54
C VAL A 80 4.11 -9.17 -6.74
N ILE A 81 4.41 -7.87 -6.54
CA ILE A 81 4.88 -6.99 -7.61
C ILE A 81 6.14 -6.32 -7.09
N SER A 82 7.25 -6.45 -7.81
CA SER A 82 8.49 -5.76 -7.45
C SER A 82 8.41 -4.26 -7.73
N GLU A 83 9.23 -3.44 -7.08
CA GLU A 83 9.31 -2.00 -7.38
C GLU A 83 9.76 -1.74 -8.84
N GLU A 84 10.56 -2.65 -9.41
CA GLU A 84 10.97 -2.57 -10.82
C GLU A 84 9.81 -2.84 -11.76
N THR A 85 9.04 -3.90 -11.53
CA THR A 85 7.82 -4.22 -12.28
C THR A 85 6.79 -3.09 -12.18
N LEU A 86 6.60 -2.56 -10.97
CA LEU A 86 5.69 -1.44 -10.71
C LEU A 86 6.02 -0.23 -11.60
N ARG A 87 7.30 0.09 -11.75
CA ARG A 87 7.77 1.20 -12.57
C ARG A 87 7.74 0.89 -14.06
N ASN A 88 8.28 -0.26 -14.47
CA ASN A 88 8.52 -0.57 -15.88
C ASN A 88 7.24 -1.03 -16.59
N ASP A 89 6.40 -1.80 -15.91
CA ASP A 89 5.24 -2.46 -16.53
C ASP A 89 3.93 -1.74 -16.18
N CYS A 90 3.83 -1.17 -14.97
CA CYS A 90 2.64 -0.42 -14.54
C CYS A 90 2.78 1.10 -14.68
N GLY A 91 3.99 1.61 -14.95
CA GLY A 91 4.25 3.05 -15.05
C GLY A 91 4.06 3.81 -13.73
N ILE A 92 4.07 3.10 -12.59
CA ILE A 92 3.89 3.70 -11.27
C ILE A 92 5.26 3.97 -10.63
N THR A 93 5.47 5.20 -10.16
CA THR A 93 6.65 5.58 -9.37
C THR A 93 6.27 5.85 -7.93
N ILE A 94 7.05 5.36 -6.96
CA ILE A 94 6.83 5.65 -5.55
C ILE A 94 7.35 7.06 -5.22
N SER A 95 6.50 7.87 -4.60
CA SER A 95 6.86 9.22 -4.16
C SER A 95 6.97 9.36 -2.65
N ASN A 96 6.33 8.47 -1.89
CA ASN A 96 6.42 8.47 -0.44
C ASN A 96 6.05 7.10 0.14
N LEU A 97 6.83 6.64 1.11
CA LEU A 97 6.59 5.44 1.90
C LEU A 97 6.59 5.82 3.38
N VAL A 98 5.53 5.43 4.08
CA VAL A 98 5.36 5.68 5.51
C VAL A 98 5.35 4.36 6.25
N GLY A 99 6.28 4.23 7.19
CA GLY A 99 6.42 3.07 8.07
C GLY A 99 6.11 3.39 9.52
N SER A 100 5.95 2.35 10.33
CA SER A 100 5.94 2.47 11.78
C SER A 100 6.63 1.28 12.42
N LEU A 101 7.26 1.49 13.57
CA LEU A 101 7.89 0.44 14.36
C LEU A 101 7.56 0.65 15.83
N ARG A 102 7.23 -0.42 16.56
CA ARG A 102 7.02 -0.35 18.01
C ARG A 102 8.18 -1.02 18.73
N LEU A 103 8.96 -0.24 19.47
CA LEU A 103 10.11 -0.73 20.23
C LEU A 103 9.74 -1.46 21.53
N GLU A 104 8.48 -1.45 21.92
CA GLU A 104 7.96 -2.07 23.16
C GLU A 104 8.63 -1.57 24.45
N ARG A 105 9.20 -0.36 24.41
CA ARG A 105 9.81 0.30 25.57
C ARG A 105 9.66 1.81 25.47
N GLU A 106 9.73 2.46 26.62
CA GLU A 106 9.84 3.90 26.68
C GLU A 106 11.29 4.37 26.44
N LEU A 107 11.41 5.60 25.94
CA LEU A 107 12.67 6.26 25.60
C LEU A 107 12.77 7.61 26.30
N ASP A 108 13.93 7.88 26.89
CA ASP A 108 14.28 9.22 27.36
C ASP A 108 14.77 10.07 26.17
N LEU A 109 13.86 10.85 25.61
CA LEU A 109 14.14 11.68 24.43
C LEU A 109 15.15 12.80 24.70
N GLY A 110 15.25 13.27 25.95
CA GLY A 110 16.22 14.31 26.33
C GLY A 110 17.63 13.76 26.33
N ALA A 111 17.83 12.57 26.89
CA ALA A 111 19.09 11.85 26.82
C ALA A 111 19.46 11.52 25.36
N LEU A 112 18.53 10.92 24.61
CA LEU A 112 18.75 10.58 23.19
C LEU A 112 19.15 11.79 22.35
N ASN A 113 18.45 12.93 22.50
CA ASN A 113 18.78 14.13 21.75
C ASN A 113 20.15 14.74 22.14
N SER A 114 20.65 14.43 23.34
CA SER A 114 21.98 14.88 23.78
C SER A 114 23.09 13.97 23.27
N ASP A 115 22.81 12.67 23.14
CA ASP A 115 23.81 11.65 22.79
C ASP A 115 23.83 11.31 21.29
N LEU A 116 22.77 11.64 20.54
CA LEU A 116 22.65 11.39 19.11
C LEU A 116 22.88 12.66 18.29
N GLU A 117 23.62 12.52 17.19
CA GLU A 117 23.65 13.53 16.13
C GLU A 117 22.40 13.44 15.24
N ASN A 118 22.13 14.51 14.48
CA ASN A 118 20.99 14.62 13.56
C ASN A 118 19.61 14.46 14.21
N THR A 119 19.50 14.79 15.49
CA THR A 119 18.22 14.87 16.22
C THR A 119 17.78 16.31 16.41
N ASP A 120 16.46 16.50 16.43
CA ASP A 120 15.79 17.74 16.79
C ASP A 120 14.67 17.41 17.76
N TYR A 121 14.72 17.97 18.98
CA TYR A 121 13.72 17.74 20.02
C TYR A 121 13.37 19.01 20.78
N HIS A 122 12.14 19.47 20.55
CA HIS A 122 11.57 20.66 21.18
C HIS A 122 10.18 20.32 21.75
N PRO A 123 10.09 19.68 22.93
CA PRO A 123 8.83 19.13 23.47
C PRO A 123 7.72 20.15 23.68
N GLU A 124 8.07 21.42 23.89
CA GLU A 124 7.13 22.53 24.03
C GLU A 124 6.36 22.83 22.73
N THR A 125 6.93 22.45 21.57
CA THR A 125 6.34 22.66 20.24
C THR A 125 5.86 21.35 19.62
N TYR A 126 6.63 20.28 19.79
CA TYR A 126 6.34 18.97 19.21
C TYR A 126 6.81 17.83 20.12
N PRO A 127 5.94 16.87 20.49
CA PRO A 127 6.23 15.91 21.56
C PRO A 127 7.20 14.79 21.17
N SER A 128 7.56 14.65 19.89
CA SER A 128 8.46 13.59 19.42
C SER A 128 9.81 14.16 19.03
N MET A 129 10.88 13.40 19.27
CA MET A 129 12.20 13.67 18.72
C MET A 129 12.19 13.33 17.23
N ILE A 130 12.75 14.20 16.40
CA ILE A 130 12.92 13.97 14.97
C ILE A 130 14.36 13.57 14.72
N TYR A 131 14.57 12.33 14.27
CA TYR A 131 15.87 11.86 13.83
C TYR A 131 15.95 11.85 12.30
N ARG A 132 17.04 12.38 11.72
CA ARG A 132 17.29 12.40 10.27
C ARG A 132 18.51 11.53 9.94
N PRO A 133 18.30 10.32 9.38
CA PRO A 133 19.41 9.40 9.07
C PRO A 133 20.40 9.99 8.06
N ASP A 134 19.89 10.70 7.06
CA ASP A 134 20.65 11.37 6.02
C ASP A 134 20.10 12.79 5.83
N ILE A 135 20.99 13.77 5.75
CA ILE A 135 20.63 15.19 5.61
C ILE A 135 20.19 15.54 4.19
N ASP A 136 20.62 14.76 3.20
CA ASP A 136 20.24 14.93 1.80
C ASP A 136 18.94 14.19 1.46
N SER A 137 18.43 13.38 2.39
CA SER A 137 17.17 12.66 2.29
C SER A 137 16.01 13.42 2.94
N SER A 138 14.79 13.23 2.42
CA SER A 138 13.56 13.69 3.08
C SER A 138 13.07 12.77 4.21
N MET A 139 13.75 11.64 4.44
CA MET A 139 13.38 10.65 5.44
C MET A 139 13.58 11.17 6.85
N SER A 140 12.63 10.88 7.73
CA SER A 140 12.76 11.16 9.16
C SER A 140 12.11 10.06 10.00
N VAL A 141 12.73 9.78 11.15
CA VAL A 141 12.19 8.90 12.19
C VAL A 141 11.64 9.78 13.32
N LEU A 142 10.32 9.83 13.43
CA LEU A 142 9.60 10.53 14.47
C LEU A 142 9.47 9.59 15.68
N THR A 143 10.12 9.98 16.77
CA THR A 143 10.33 9.14 17.95
C THR A 143 9.65 9.76 19.17
N PRO A 144 8.42 9.33 19.51
CA PRO A 144 7.79 9.69 20.77
C PRO A 144 8.39 8.88 21.93
N SER A 145 8.24 9.38 23.16
CA SER A 145 8.74 8.72 24.37
C SER A 145 8.16 7.31 24.58
N SER A 146 6.99 7.02 24.01
CA SER A 146 6.37 5.68 24.04
C SER A 146 7.08 4.60 23.22
N GLY A 147 8.08 4.97 22.40
CA GLY A 147 8.78 4.04 21.51
C GLY A 147 7.95 3.56 20.31
N ARG A 148 6.81 4.19 20.01
CA ARG A 148 6.05 3.96 18.77
C ARG A 148 6.57 4.91 17.69
N LEU A 149 7.57 4.46 16.95
CA LEU A 149 8.20 5.22 15.88
C LEU A 149 7.26 5.37 14.68
N ALA A 150 7.26 6.55 14.08
CA ALA A 150 6.71 6.77 12.75
C ALA A 150 7.84 7.19 11.81
N ILE A 151 7.90 6.58 10.64
CA ILE A 151 8.93 6.82 9.63
C ILE A 151 8.25 7.45 8.43
N VAL A 152 8.71 8.62 8.03
CA VAL A 152 8.08 9.43 6.97
C VAL A 152 9.12 9.89 5.96
N GLY A 153 8.69 10.16 4.73
CA GLY A 153 9.50 10.84 3.73
C GLY A 153 10.47 9.95 2.95
N ALA A 154 10.45 8.63 3.18
CA ALA A 154 11.22 7.69 2.35
C ALA A 154 10.60 7.60 0.94
N LYS A 155 11.45 7.52 -0.09
CA LYS A 155 11.06 7.45 -1.51
C LYS A 155 10.97 6.04 -2.05
N ASN A 156 11.58 5.08 -1.36
CA ASN A 156 11.55 3.66 -1.72
C ASN A 156 11.74 2.77 -0.48
N LYS A 157 11.59 1.46 -0.67
CA LYS A 157 11.73 0.46 0.39
C LYS A 157 13.14 0.46 1.00
N GLU A 158 14.17 0.57 0.17
CA GLU A 158 15.57 0.52 0.60
C GLU A 158 15.94 1.67 1.54
N GLU A 159 15.53 2.89 1.20
CA GLU A 159 15.73 4.08 2.04
C GLU A 159 15.06 3.94 3.40
N LEU A 160 13.80 3.47 3.41
CA LEU A 160 13.07 3.20 4.65
C LEU A 160 13.79 2.19 5.55
N LEU A 161 14.25 1.07 4.97
CA LEU A 161 14.97 0.02 5.70
C LEU A 161 16.30 0.54 6.25
N LYS A 162 17.10 1.23 5.43
CA LYS A 162 18.41 1.77 5.83
C LYS A 162 18.30 2.77 6.97
N GLY A 163 17.37 3.72 6.89
CA GLY A 163 17.27 4.74 7.94
C GLY A 163 16.70 4.20 9.25
N VAL A 164 15.91 3.13 9.22
CA VAL A 164 15.47 2.43 10.45
C VAL A 164 16.61 1.59 11.02
N ASP A 165 17.33 0.85 10.19
CA ASP A 165 18.48 0.05 10.63
C ASP A 165 19.55 0.92 11.29
N ASP A 166 19.88 2.06 10.68
CA ASP A 166 20.79 3.05 11.24
C ASP A 166 20.30 3.59 12.59
N PHE A 167 19.00 3.94 12.71
CA PHE A 167 18.45 4.39 13.98
C PHE A 167 18.52 3.33 15.08
N LEU A 168 18.15 2.07 14.76
CA LEU A 168 18.23 0.94 15.70
C LEU A 168 19.68 0.66 16.11
N GLY A 169 20.63 0.73 15.17
CA GLY A 169 22.06 0.59 15.44
C GLY A 169 22.57 1.68 16.40
N LYS A 170 22.13 2.92 16.22
CA LYS A 170 22.46 4.04 17.13
C LYS A 170 21.90 3.81 18.54
N LEU A 171 20.67 3.33 18.67
CA LEU A 171 20.11 2.94 19.98
C LEU A 171 20.96 1.85 20.65
N ALA A 172 21.34 0.81 19.90
CA ALA A 172 22.18 -0.28 20.42
C ALA A 172 23.56 0.23 20.89
N MET A 173 24.19 1.16 20.17
CA MET A 173 25.46 1.78 20.58
C MET A 173 25.37 2.57 21.90
N LEU A 174 24.20 3.13 22.21
CA LEU A 174 23.92 3.79 23.48
C LEU A 174 23.52 2.80 24.59
N GLY A 175 23.56 1.49 24.34
CA GLY A 175 23.16 0.45 25.29
C GLY A 175 21.64 0.33 25.45
N ILE A 176 20.87 0.88 24.52
CA ILE A 176 19.41 0.78 24.49
C ILE A 176 19.05 -0.47 23.68
N ASP A 177 18.96 -1.59 24.38
CA ASP A 177 18.57 -2.87 23.77
C ASP A 177 17.08 -2.86 23.38
N VAL A 178 16.80 -3.28 22.15
CA VAL A 178 15.46 -3.41 21.57
C VAL A 178 15.39 -4.72 20.80
N ASP A 179 14.44 -5.58 21.16
CA ASP A 179 14.19 -6.83 20.43
C ASP A 179 13.32 -6.54 19.19
N LYS A 180 13.86 -5.72 18.28
CA LYS A 180 13.25 -5.31 17.02
C LYS A 180 14.29 -5.18 15.93
N ASN A 181 13.89 -5.49 14.70
CA ASN A 181 14.68 -5.30 13.49
C ASN A 181 13.80 -4.69 12.39
N THR A 182 14.39 -4.46 11.23
CA THR A 182 13.69 -3.85 10.09
C THR A 182 12.51 -4.68 9.59
N ASN A 183 12.48 -6.00 9.76
CA ASN A 183 11.33 -6.83 9.35
C ASN A 183 10.09 -6.61 10.23
N ASP A 184 10.24 -6.00 11.41
CA ASP A 184 9.13 -5.64 12.29
C ASP A 184 8.46 -4.32 11.87
N LEU A 185 8.95 -3.68 10.80
CA LEU A 185 8.33 -2.47 10.24
C LEU A 185 6.97 -2.81 9.64
N LEU A 186 6.01 -1.94 9.95
CA LEU A 186 4.67 -1.97 9.39
C LEU A 186 4.50 -0.82 8.40
N VAL A 187 4.08 -1.14 7.18
CA VAL A 187 3.68 -0.17 6.17
C VAL A 187 2.36 0.47 6.58
N GLN A 188 2.36 1.80 6.71
CA GLN A 188 1.18 2.58 7.07
C GLN A 188 0.52 3.20 5.83
N ASN A 189 1.34 3.67 4.89
CA ASN A 189 0.87 4.30 3.65
C ASN A 189 1.95 4.30 2.58
N ILE A 190 1.52 4.17 1.33
CA ILE A 190 2.34 4.34 0.13
C ILE A 190 1.65 5.38 -0.76
N VAL A 191 2.44 6.29 -1.30
CA VAL A 191 2.01 7.22 -2.34
C VAL A 191 2.74 6.87 -3.64
N GLY A 192 1.95 6.58 -4.67
CA GLY A 192 2.46 6.29 -6.01
C GLY A 192 1.90 7.27 -7.03
N ASP A 193 2.68 7.56 -8.07
CA ASP A 193 2.30 8.45 -9.17
C ASP A 193 2.34 7.69 -10.49
N PHE A 194 1.41 7.97 -11.39
CA PHE A 194 1.44 7.52 -12.77
C PHE A 194 0.81 8.56 -13.70
N ASP A 195 1.01 8.40 -15.00
CA ASP A 195 0.49 9.31 -16.02
C ASP A 195 -0.28 8.49 -17.07
N ILE A 196 -1.51 8.91 -17.39
CA ILE A 196 -2.34 8.26 -18.41
C ILE A 196 -1.93 8.60 -19.84
N GLY A 197 -0.98 9.54 -20.02
CA GLY A 197 -0.42 9.93 -21.31
C GLY A 197 -1.17 11.04 -22.06
N ARG A 198 -2.24 11.60 -21.47
CA ARG A 198 -3.07 12.62 -22.14
C ARG A 198 -3.81 13.54 -21.19
N GLU A 199 -4.16 14.72 -21.66
CA GLU A 199 -5.05 15.63 -20.93
C GLU A 199 -6.49 15.10 -20.86
N ILE A 200 -7.15 15.35 -19.72
CA ILE A 200 -8.55 15.01 -19.47
C ILE A 200 -9.31 16.28 -19.10
N ASP A 201 -10.46 16.50 -19.72
CA ASP A 201 -11.44 17.46 -19.24
C ASP A 201 -12.14 16.91 -17.99
N LEU A 202 -11.65 17.33 -16.82
CA LEU A 202 -12.18 16.87 -15.53
C LEU A 202 -13.66 17.25 -15.32
N SER A 203 -14.12 18.35 -15.93
CA SER A 203 -15.50 18.80 -15.79
C SER A 203 -16.45 17.91 -16.59
N ALA A 204 -16.05 17.53 -17.80
CA ALA A 204 -16.80 16.56 -18.59
C ALA A 204 -16.79 15.17 -17.92
N LEU A 205 -15.62 14.75 -17.41
CA LEU A 205 -15.47 13.47 -16.72
C LEU A 205 -16.30 13.42 -15.44
N SER A 206 -16.35 14.48 -14.63
CA SER A 206 -17.13 14.49 -13.39
C SER A 206 -18.62 14.35 -13.65
N ILE A 207 -19.12 14.89 -14.76
CA ILE A 207 -20.52 14.72 -15.18
C ILE A 207 -20.76 13.26 -15.61
N ALA A 208 -19.81 12.66 -16.32
CA ALA A 208 -19.92 11.30 -16.83
C ALA A 208 -19.86 10.23 -15.72
N LEU A 209 -18.99 10.40 -14.72
CA LEU A 209 -18.79 9.44 -13.62
C LEU A 209 -19.92 9.45 -12.59
N GLY A 210 -20.73 10.51 -12.55
CA GLY A 210 -21.68 10.71 -11.45
C GLY A 210 -20.96 11.01 -10.13
N LEU A 211 -21.70 11.17 -9.02
CA LEU A 211 -21.14 11.65 -7.74
C LEU A 211 -20.87 10.53 -6.71
N GLU A 212 -21.15 9.27 -7.02
CA GLU A 212 -21.11 8.22 -5.99
C GLU A 212 -19.70 7.93 -5.47
N ASN A 213 -18.68 8.05 -6.33
CA ASN A 213 -17.30 7.69 -6.02
C ASN A 213 -16.28 8.78 -6.39
N ILE A 214 -16.73 9.99 -6.74
CA ILE A 214 -15.84 11.11 -7.05
C ILE A 214 -16.24 12.40 -6.33
N GLU A 215 -15.24 13.19 -5.97
CA GLU A 215 -15.39 14.56 -5.48
C GLU A 215 -14.64 15.49 -6.44
N TYR A 216 -15.32 16.49 -7.01
CA TYR A 216 -14.72 17.48 -7.91
C TYR A 216 -15.26 18.87 -7.58
N GLU A 217 -14.43 19.67 -6.91
CA GLU A 217 -14.71 21.05 -6.54
C GLU A 217 -13.50 21.89 -6.93
N PRO A 218 -13.37 22.32 -8.21
CA PRO A 218 -12.15 22.93 -8.75
C PRO A 218 -11.69 24.18 -8.02
N GLU A 219 -12.63 24.90 -7.39
CA GLU A 219 -12.35 26.08 -6.55
C GLU A 219 -11.69 25.73 -5.20
N GLN A 220 -11.82 24.49 -4.74
CA GLN A 220 -11.21 23.96 -3.51
C GLN A 220 -9.98 23.10 -3.81
N PHE A 221 -10.05 22.28 -4.85
CA PHE A 221 -8.99 21.37 -5.26
C PHE A 221 -9.00 21.15 -6.79
N PRO A 222 -7.85 21.30 -7.48
CA PRO A 222 -7.80 21.32 -8.95
C PRO A 222 -7.91 19.94 -9.63
N GLY A 223 -8.10 18.86 -8.87
CA GLY A 223 -8.21 17.49 -9.39
C GLY A 223 -9.52 16.82 -8.99
N ILE A 224 -9.84 15.69 -9.63
CA ILE A 224 -10.88 14.78 -9.17
C ILE A 224 -10.29 13.91 -8.06
N ILE A 225 -11.01 13.77 -6.94
CA ILE A 225 -10.73 12.78 -5.90
C ILE A 225 -11.62 11.58 -6.19
N TYR A 226 -11.04 10.48 -6.66
CA TYR A 226 -11.73 9.23 -6.91
C TYR A 226 -11.51 8.24 -5.77
N ARG A 227 -12.62 7.68 -5.25
CA ARG A 227 -12.64 6.67 -4.18
C ARG A 227 -13.33 5.41 -4.68
N GLY A 228 -12.58 4.61 -5.44
CA GLY A 228 -13.08 3.38 -6.07
C GLY A 228 -13.35 2.19 -5.17
N GLY A 229 -13.19 2.34 -3.85
CA GLY A 229 -13.28 1.25 -2.88
C GLY A 229 -11.92 0.73 -2.42
N GLY A 230 -11.92 -0.13 -1.40
CA GLY A 230 -10.72 -0.42 -0.62
C GLY A 230 -10.20 0.80 0.15
N ASN A 231 -8.89 0.84 0.43
CA ASN A 231 -8.27 1.93 1.21
C ASN A 231 -7.65 3.03 0.33
N SER A 232 -7.52 2.79 -0.97
CA SER A 232 -6.83 3.69 -1.90
C SER A 232 -7.74 4.84 -2.36
N THR A 233 -7.15 6.01 -2.57
CA THR A 233 -7.75 7.19 -3.19
C THR A 233 -6.86 7.62 -4.35
N VAL A 234 -7.47 7.90 -5.50
CA VAL A 234 -6.76 8.41 -6.68
C VAL A 234 -7.11 9.88 -6.88
N LEU A 235 -6.09 10.73 -7.02
CA LEU A 235 -6.22 12.13 -7.39
C LEU A 235 -5.88 12.25 -8.88
N LEU A 236 -6.85 12.61 -9.71
CA LEU A 236 -6.67 12.76 -11.15
C LEU A 236 -6.68 14.24 -11.53
N PHE A 237 -5.64 14.67 -12.26
CA PHE A 237 -5.48 16.06 -12.70
C PHE A 237 -5.77 16.23 -14.18
N ASN A 238 -6.09 17.46 -14.60
CA ASN A 238 -6.39 17.79 -16.01
C ASN A 238 -5.25 17.43 -16.97
N SER A 239 -4.01 17.38 -16.47
CA SER A 239 -2.84 16.99 -17.26
C SER A 239 -2.76 15.48 -17.55
N GLY A 240 -3.63 14.67 -16.94
CA GLY A 240 -3.55 13.20 -16.98
C GLY A 240 -2.68 12.57 -15.90
N LYS A 241 -2.01 13.39 -15.08
CA LYS A 241 -1.27 12.89 -13.93
C LYS A 241 -2.22 12.35 -12.88
N CYS A 242 -1.82 11.26 -12.26
CA CYS A 242 -2.55 10.58 -11.21
C CYS A 242 -1.66 10.39 -9.98
N VAL A 243 -2.21 10.66 -8.80
CA VAL A 243 -1.58 10.35 -7.51
C VAL A 243 -2.45 9.34 -6.78
N ILE A 244 -1.88 8.20 -6.38
CA ILE A 244 -2.53 7.18 -5.57
C ILE A 244 -2.02 7.31 -4.14
N THR A 245 -2.92 7.34 -3.15
CA THR A 245 -2.60 7.35 -1.72
C THR A 245 -3.54 6.43 -0.94
N GLY A 246 -3.17 6.01 0.26
CA GLY A 246 -3.95 5.12 1.12
C GLY A 246 -3.62 3.63 0.96
N SER A 247 -2.78 3.28 -0.02
CA SER A 247 -2.34 1.92 -0.29
C SER A 247 -1.28 1.45 0.72
N LYS A 248 -1.22 0.15 0.99
CA LYS A 248 -0.24 -0.47 1.90
C LYS A 248 0.60 -1.58 1.27
N SER A 249 0.38 -1.88 -0.01
CA SER A 249 1.23 -2.76 -0.82
C SER A 249 1.34 -2.23 -2.25
N TYR A 250 2.34 -2.69 -3.02
CA TYR A 250 2.43 -2.36 -4.44
C TYR A 250 1.26 -2.94 -5.24
N LEU A 251 0.76 -4.12 -4.84
CA LEU A 251 -0.44 -4.72 -5.43
C LEU A 251 -1.67 -3.80 -5.32
N GLU A 252 -1.86 -3.14 -4.17
CA GLU A 252 -2.95 -2.18 -3.96
C GLU A 252 -2.81 -0.91 -4.83
N LEU A 253 -1.58 -0.47 -5.13
CA LEU A 253 -1.34 0.64 -6.07
C LEU A 253 -1.74 0.26 -7.49
N VAL A 254 -1.31 -0.92 -7.96
CA VAL A 254 -1.64 -1.39 -9.31
C VAL A 254 -3.14 -1.57 -9.49
N GLN A 255 -3.83 -2.11 -8.48
CA GLN A 255 -5.30 -2.19 -8.51
C GLN A 255 -5.99 -0.84 -8.59
N ALA A 256 -5.54 0.13 -7.80
CA ALA A 256 -6.12 1.47 -7.82
C ALA A 256 -5.91 2.16 -9.18
N ARG A 257 -4.73 1.95 -9.80
CA ARG A 257 -4.44 2.37 -11.18
C ARG A 257 -5.39 1.69 -12.16
N ASP A 258 -5.55 0.38 -12.09
CA ASP A 258 -6.34 -0.38 -13.06
C ASP A 258 -7.84 -0.05 -12.92
N ASP A 259 -8.34 0.14 -11.69
CA ASP A 259 -9.71 0.56 -11.42
C ASP A 259 -10.03 1.88 -12.13
N ILE A 260 -9.14 2.89 -12.04
CA ILE A 260 -9.36 4.17 -12.72
C ILE A 260 -9.19 4.06 -14.24
N ILE A 261 -8.23 3.28 -14.76
CA ILE A 261 -8.07 3.04 -16.20
C ILE A 261 -9.34 2.42 -16.79
N ARG A 262 -9.90 1.41 -16.11
CA ARG A 262 -11.14 0.73 -16.52
C ARG A 262 -12.31 1.71 -16.60
N ILE A 263 -12.43 2.57 -15.60
CA ILE A 263 -13.49 3.57 -15.53
C ILE A 263 -13.34 4.61 -16.65
N LEU A 264 -12.14 5.14 -16.86
CA LEU A 264 -11.88 6.06 -17.96
C LEU A 264 -12.26 5.43 -19.31
N SER A 265 -11.83 4.19 -19.54
CA SER A 265 -12.15 3.43 -20.76
C SER A 265 -13.66 3.22 -20.94
N LYS A 266 -14.39 2.87 -19.88
CA LYS A 266 -15.86 2.72 -19.90
C LYS A 266 -16.59 4.00 -20.30
N HIS A 267 -16.02 5.16 -19.99
CA HIS A 267 -16.55 6.47 -20.35
C HIS A 267 -15.99 7.03 -21.67
N GLY A 268 -15.33 6.19 -22.48
CA GLY A 268 -14.83 6.53 -23.81
C GLY A 268 -13.56 7.38 -23.80
N LEU A 269 -12.85 7.44 -22.67
CA LEU A 269 -11.53 8.04 -22.58
C LEU A 269 -10.48 6.93 -22.78
N GLU A 270 -10.03 6.78 -24.03
CA GLU A 270 -8.92 5.88 -24.35
C GLU A 270 -7.65 6.35 -23.62
N THR A 271 -7.03 5.43 -22.87
CA THR A 271 -5.72 5.60 -22.27
C THR A 271 -4.68 4.82 -23.06
N ASP A 272 -3.44 5.30 -23.10
CA ASP A 272 -2.32 4.53 -23.68
C ASP A 272 -1.86 3.38 -22.75
N LEU A 273 -2.52 3.23 -21.60
CA LEU A 273 -2.24 2.22 -20.59
C LEU A 273 -3.23 1.05 -20.71
N GLU A 274 -2.71 -0.16 -20.53
CA GLU A 274 -3.51 -1.38 -20.37
C GLU A 274 -3.54 -1.81 -18.89
N GLU A 275 -4.62 -2.48 -18.48
CA GLU A 275 -4.70 -3.11 -17.16
C GLU A 275 -3.56 -4.12 -16.97
N TYR A 276 -2.97 -4.17 -15.77
CA TYR A 276 -1.86 -5.08 -15.52
C TYR A 276 -2.38 -6.51 -15.29
N ASN A 277 -1.97 -7.44 -16.15
CA ASN A 277 -2.28 -8.86 -15.97
C ASN A 277 -1.29 -9.51 -15.00
N VAL A 278 -1.68 -9.63 -13.72
CA VAL A 278 -0.83 -10.30 -12.72
C VAL A 278 -0.58 -11.78 -13.04
N ILE A 279 -1.57 -12.44 -13.68
CA ILE A 279 -1.59 -13.88 -13.95
C ILE A 279 -0.47 -14.33 -14.90
N SER A 280 0.02 -13.48 -15.81
CA SER A 280 1.07 -13.86 -16.76
C SER A 280 2.50 -13.83 -16.19
N SER A 281 2.67 -13.47 -14.92
CA SER A 281 4.00 -13.46 -14.28
C SER A 281 4.43 -14.82 -13.69
N GLU A 282 3.48 -15.76 -13.47
CA GLU A 282 3.80 -17.11 -12.96
C GLU A 282 4.28 -18.10 -14.06
N GLU A 283 3.91 -17.91 -15.33
CA GLU A 283 4.28 -18.86 -16.40
C GLU A 283 5.76 -18.81 -16.81
N ASN A 284 6.53 -17.79 -16.38
CA ASN A 284 7.97 -17.70 -16.65
C ASN A 284 8.86 -18.25 -15.52
N GLY A 285 8.28 -18.79 -14.44
CA GLY A 285 9.01 -19.24 -13.25
C GLY A 285 9.25 -20.76 -13.14
N SER A 286 8.69 -21.58 -14.03
CA SER A 286 8.74 -23.04 -13.89
C SER A 286 9.11 -23.78 -15.17
N ASP A 287 10.29 -23.54 -15.74
CA ASP A 287 10.98 -24.60 -16.50
C ASP A 287 12.51 -24.35 -16.63
N SER A 288 13.25 -24.75 -15.59
CA SER A 288 14.64 -25.24 -15.68
C SER A 288 14.97 -25.81 -14.30
N SER A 289 15.38 -27.06 -14.07
CA SER A 289 15.90 -28.10 -14.94
C SER A 289 15.60 -29.44 -14.27
N LYS A 290 14.87 -30.33 -14.96
CA LYS A 290 15.11 -31.78 -14.86
C LYS A 290 15.80 -32.17 -16.15
N GLU A 291 17.10 -32.43 -16.07
CA GLU A 291 17.83 -33.50 -16.75
C GLU A 291 19.26 -33.55 -16.23
#